data_AF-A0A534MUX2-F1
#
_entry.id   AF-A0A534MUX2-F1
#
_cell.length_a   1.000
_cell.length_b   1.000
_cell.length_c   1.000
_cell.angle_alpha   90.00
_cell.angle_beta   90.00
_cell.angle_gamma   90.00
#
_symmetry.space_group_name_H-M   'P 1'
#
loop_
_entity.id
_entity.type
_entity.pdbx_description
1 polymer ?
#
loop_
_entity_poly.entity_id
_entity_poly.type
_entity_poly.pdbx_seq_one_letter_code
_entity_poly.pdbx_strand_id
1 'polypeptide(L)'
;MRCDACGTMNKETSRFCLYCGASLTSTTPEGSAASAAPSPSANPASPPIGPRAIPARPAYVPRPRTPDYVGLFGVAFLFLVLGIVFFLNGNLLTELRRWWEQILAGRGAFRPPEGVITSSGLFWGLLGVANFGVAFLRWFFTRSRVRTLGALLGGVAMVMFSYLLYRYSLRDLGGSLVVSLEAAVIAVLLFIYIGTGLYWTTPRWRPAVEGTYRSPRP
;
A
#
# COMPACT_ATOMS: atom_id res chain seq x y z
N MET A 1 9.95 13.38 19.59
CA MET A 1 11.28 13.66 18.98
C MET A 1 11.30 13.26 17.51
N ARG A 2 11.90 14.08 16.64
CA ARG A 2 12.01 13.78 15.22
C ARG A 2 13.19 12.85 14.97
N CYS A 3 13.02 11.86 14.10
CA CYS A 3 14.14 11.05 13.66
C CYS A 3 14.99 11.83 12.65
N ASP A 4 16.27 12.01 12.93
CA ASP A 4 17.16 12.72 12.01
C ASP A 4 17.43 11.92 10.73
N ALA A 5 17.27 10.59 10.77
CA ALA A 5 17.50 9.73 9.62
C ALA A 5 16.34 9.72 8.60
N CYS A 6 15.09 9.80 9.04
CA CYS A 6 13.94 9.70 8.13
C CYS A 6 12.86 10.78 8.34
N GLY A 7 13.05 11.68 9.30
CA GLY A 7 12.15 12.79 9.59
C GLY A 7 10.85 12.40 10.29
N THR A 8 10.60 11.12 10.56
CA THR A 8 9.40 10.65 11.24
C THR A 8 9.37 11.15 12.68
N MET A 9 8.22 11.65 13.13
CA MET A 9 8.01 12.03 14.53
C MET A 9 7.74 10.78 15.37
N ASN A 10 8.60 10.53 16.35
CA ASN A 10 8.49 9.44 17.31
C ASN A 10 8.15 9.97 18.70
N LYS A 11 7.59 9.12 19.56
CA LYS A 11 7.34 9.43 20.97
C LYS A 11 8.67 9.76 21.67
N GLU A 12 8.66 10.68 22.62
CA GLU A 12 9.90 11.22 23.21
C GLU A 12 10.69 10.21 24.04
N THR A 13 10.04 9.15 24.52
CA THR A 13 10.69 8.04 25.23
C THR A 13 11.21 6.94 24.30
N SER A 14 11.04 7.08 22.98
CA SER A 14 11.46 6.07 22.00
C SER A 14 12.98 6.05 21.80
N ARG A 15 13.62 4.91 22.05
CA ARG A 15 15.07 4.73 21.84
C ARG A 15 15.45 4.51 20.37
N PHE A 16 14.52 4.02 19.56
CA PHE A 16 14.69 3.79 18.12
C PHE A 16 13.48 4.34 17.35
N CYS A 17 13.69 4.73 16.09
CA CYS A 17 12.64 5.23 15.23
C CYS A 17 11.71 4.10 14.82
N LEU A 18 10.40 4.28 15.04
CA LEU A 18 9.39 3.29 14.73
C LEU A 18 9.35 2.93 13.23
N TYR A 19 9.64 3.91 12.36
CA TYR A 19 9.51 3.71 10.91
C TYR A 19 10.76 3.12 10.24
N CYS A 20 11.96 3.59 10.58
CA CYS A 20 13.20 3.19 9.92
C CYS A 20 14.15 2.38 10.80
N GLY A 21 13.88 2.25 12.10
CA GLY A 21 14.71 1.49 13.05
C GLY A 21 15.98 2.21 13.53
N ALA A 22 16.27 3.44 13.07
CA ALA A 22 17.47 4.18 13.49
C ALA A 22 17.44 4.51 14.98
N SER A 23 18.57 4.36 15.69
CA SER A 23 18.70 4.79 17.08
C SER A 23 18.55 6.29 17.18
N LEU A 24 17.73 6.74 18.11
CA LEU A 24 17.38 8.15 18.28
C LEU A 24 18.25 8.87 19.33
N THR A 25 19.25 8.17 19.89
CA THR A 25 20.16 8.72 20.89
C THR A 25 21.44 9.22 20.22
N SER A 26 21.69 10.52 20.25
CA SER A 26 23.00 11.10 19.93
C SER A 26 23.46 11.98 21.10
N THR A 27 24.50 11.56 21.80
CA THR A 27 25.28 12.41 22.71
C THR A 27 26.62 12.68 22.03
N THR A 28 26.95 13.96 21.84
CA THR A 28 28.30 14.49 21.59
C THR A 28 28.58 15.40 22.80
N PRO A 29 29.74 15.37 23.50
CA PRO A 29 30.98 15.95 22.94
C PRO A 29 32.32 15.34 23.37
N GLU A 30 33.35 15.86 22.70
CA GLU A 30 34.79 15.83 23.00
C GLU A 30 35.14 16.36 24.41
N GLY A 31 36.16 15.80 25.06
CA GLY A 31 36.96 16.52 26.08
C GLY A 31 37.14 15.89 27.47
N SER A 32 38.39 15.50 27.77
CA SER A 32 39.11 15.60 29.06
C SER A 32 38.99 14.51 30.15
N ALA A 33 40.06 13.69 30.25
CA ALA A 33 40.95 13.42 31.41
C ALA A 33 40.37 13.31 32.84
N ALA A 34 40.81 12.45 33.78
CA ALA A 34 41.97 11.55 33.90
C ALA A 34 41.83 10.65 35.17
N SER A 35 42.82 9.75 35.30
CA SER A 35 43.27 8.95 36.47
C SER A 35 42.74 7.52 36.60
N ALA A 36 43.54 6.49 36.91
CA ALA A 36 44.98 6.25 36.85
C ALA A 36 45.19 4.75 37.18
N ALA A 37 45.90 4.01 36.31
CA ALA A 37 46.78 2.81 36.52
C ALA A 37 46.32 1.58 37.36
N PRO A 38 47.01 0.41 37.30
CA PRO A 38 48.13 -0.02 36.44
C PRO A 38 47.89 -1.35 35.67
N SER A 39 48.70 -1.57 34.62
CA SER A 39 48.86 -2.85 33.90
C SER A 39 49.60 -3.90 34.76
N PRO A 40 49.45 -5.20 34.45
CA PRO A 40 50.59 -5.88 33.84
C PRO A 40 50.24 -6.96 32.79
N SER A 41 51.30 -7.37 32.10
CA SER A 41 51.51 -8.64 31.40
C SER A 41 51.31 -8.64 29.87
N ALA A 42 52.48 -8.53 29.23
CA ALA A 42 52.75 -8.82 27.84
C ALA A 42 52.42 -10.28 27.49
N ASN A 43 51.76 -10.46 26.33
CA ASN A 43 51.75 -11.71 25.59
C ASN A 43 52.20 -11.44 24.14
N PRO A 44 52.92 -12.38 23.51
CA PRO A 44 53.65 -12.15 22.25
C PRO A 44 52.74 -11.92 21.05
N ALA A 45 53.22 -11.06 20.15
CA ALA A 45 52.52 -10.55 18.98
C ALA A 45 52.05 -11.66 18.02
N SER A 46 50.75 -11.69 17.75
CA SER A 46 50.17 -12.35 16.57
C SER A 46 50.49 -11.51 15.32
N PRO A 47 50.72 -12.11 14.14
CA PRO A 47 50.99 -11.36 12.91
C PRO A 47 49.78 -10.46 12.56
N PRO A 48 50.01 -9.29 11.94
CA PRO A 48 48.93 -8.35 11.63
C PRO A 48 47.99 -8.99 10.61
N ILE A 49 46.77 -9.33 11.07
CA ILE A 49 45.65 -9.57 10.18
C ILE A 49 45.36 -8.22 9.53
N GLY A 50 45.87 -8.03 8.31
CA GLY A 50 45.53 -6.87 7.48
C GLY A 50 44.02 -6.73 7.37
N PRO A 51 43.49 -5.52 7.15
CA PRO A 51 42.05 -5.30 7.08
C PRO A 51 41.47 -6.20 5.99
N ARG A 52 40.69 -7.21 6.40
CA ARG A 52 39.93 -8.06 5.49
C ARG A 52 39.01 -7.12 4.71
N ALA A 53 39.25 -6.98 3.41
CA ALA A 53 38.44 -6.15 2.54
C ALA A 53 36.97 -6.56 2.72
N ILE A 54 36.18 -5.67 3.33
CA ILE A 54 34.73 -5.85 3.42
C ILE A 54 34.25 -5.86 1.97
N PRO A 55 33.58 -6.93 1.50
CA PRO A 55 33.05 -6.93 0.14
C PRO A 55 32.15 -5.71 0.01
N ALA A 56 32.45 -4.85 -0.97
CA ALA A 56 31.69 -3.64 -1.22
C ALA A 56 30.21 -4.04 -1.34
N ARG A 57 29.39 -3.61 -0.38
CA ARG A 57 27.93 -3.79 -0.50
C ARG A 57 27.54 -3.15 -1.83
N PRO A 58 26.78 -3.84 -2.70
CA PRO A 58 26.33 -3.24 -3.93
C PRO A 58 25.62 -1.93 -3.57
N ALA A 59 26.18 -0.82 -4.04
CA ALA A 59 25.60 0.49 -3.84
C ALA A 59 24.18 0.43 -4.44
N TYR A 60 23.17 0.68 -3.61
CA TYR A 60 21.80 0.76 -4.10
C TYR A 60 21.72 1.94 -5.07
N VAL A 61 21.70 1.64 -6.37
CA VAL A 61 21.42 2.64 -7.40
C VAL A 61 19.89 2.80 -7.42
N PRO A 62 19.35 3.98 -7.04
CA PRO A 62 17.91 4.20 -7.13
C PRO A 62 17.50 4.05 -8.59
N ARG A 63 16.63 3.08 -8.87
CA ARG A 63 16.10 2.91 -10.23
C ARG A 63 15.34 4.20 -10.61
N PRO A 64 15.61 4.82 -11.77
CA PRO A 64 14.85 5.97 -12.21
C PRO A 64 13.36 5.61 -12.26
N ARG A 65 12.54 6.34 -11.49
CA ARG A 65 11.09 6.15 -11.47
C ARG A 65 10.54 6.69 -12.79
N THR A 66 10.23 5.79 -13.72
CA THR A 66 9.44 6.18 -14.90
C THR A 66 8.02 6.56 -14.46
N PRO A 67 7.40 7.59 -15.07
CA PRO A 67 6.02 7.97 -14.77
C PRO A 67 5.04 6.80 -14.98
N ASP A 68 4.05 6.64 -14.09
CA ASP A 68 3.00 5.60 -14.24
C ASP A 68 1.87 6.13 -15.14
N TYR A 69 2.09 6.08 -16.46
CA TYR A 69 1.12 6.53 -17.46
C TYR A 69 -0.21 5.74 -17.38
N VAL A 70 -0.16 4.46 -17.03
CA VAL A 70 -1.39 3.65 -16.88
C VAL A 70 -2.19 4.10 -15.64
N GLY A 71 -1.50 4.52 -14.58
CA GLY A 71 -2.12 5.19 -13.45
C GLY A 71 -2.85 6.48 -13.84
N LEU A 72 -2.28 7.26 -14.77
CA LEU A 72 -2.89 8.50 -15.26
C LEU A 72 -4.20 8.26 -16.02
N PHE A 73 -4.29 7.17 -16.80
CA PHE A 73 -5.56 6.75 -17.41
C PHE A 73 -6.63 6.43 -16.36
N GLY A 74 -6.25 5.83 -15.22
CA GLY A 74 -7.17 5.61 -14.10
C GLY A 74 -7.76 6.92 -13.57
N VAL A 75 -6.96 7.98 -13.50
CA VAL A 75 -7.42 9.32 -13.11
C VAL A 75 -8.37 9.91 -14.17
N ALA A 76 -8.04 9.78 -15.46
CA ALA A 76 -8.91 10.23 -16.53
C ALA A 76 -10.27 9.51 -16.51
N PHE A 77 -10.29 8.19 -16.27
CA PHE A 77 -11.52 7.44 -16.10
C PHE A 77 -12.32 7.92 -14.89
N LEU A 78 -11.68 8.21 -13.76
CA LEU A 78 -12.36 8.74 -12.59
C LEU A 78 -13.11 10.04 -12.90
N PHE A 79 -12.46 11.00 -13.59
CA PHE A 79 -13.12 12.24 -14.00
C PHE A 79 -14.26 12.01 -14.98
N LEU A 80 -14.11 11.07 -15.91
CA LEU A 80 -15.18 10.69 -16.83
C LEU A 80 -16.38 10.10 -16.07
N VAL A 81 -16.14 9.20 -15.11
CA VAL A 81 -17.20 8.62 -14.26
C VAL A 81 -17.90 9.71 -13.45
N LEU A 82 -17.14 10.61 -12.82
CA LEU A 82 -17.71 11.74 -12.08
C LEU A 82 -18.58 12.62 -13.00
N GLY A 83 -18.08 12.96 -14.19
CA GLY A 83 -18.82 13.73 -15.19
C GLY A 83 -20.15 13.08 -15.55
N ILE A 84 -20.15 11.77 -15.83
CA ILE A 84 -21.38 11.02 -16.15
C ILE A 84 -22.36 11.01 -14.98
N VAL A 85 -21.90 10.72 -13.76
CA VAL A 85 -22.78 10.61 -12.57
C VAL A 85 -23.44 11.95 -12.26
N PHE A 86 -22.69 13.05 -12.29
CA PHE A 86 -23.22 14.39 -12.04
C PHE A 86 -24.10 14.90 -13.18
N PHE A 87 -23.80 14.51 -14.43
CA PHE A 87 -24.66 14.82 -15.56
C PHE A 87 -26.03 14.12 -15.45
N LEU A 88 -26.05 12.85 -15.05
CA LEU A 88 -27.28 12.07 -14.88
C LEU A 88 -28.07 12.47 -13.62
N ASN A 89 -27.41 12.99 -12.59
CA ASN A 89 -28.05 13.52 -11.39
C ASN A 89 -27.50 14.90 -11.02
N GLY A 90 -28.04 15.94 -11.66
CA GLY A 90 -27.65 17.33 -11.40
C GLY A 90 -27.96 17.83 -9.98
N ASN A 91 -28.85 17.15 -9.25
CA ASN A 91 -29.26 17.53 -7.89
C ASN A 91 -28.53 16.74 -6.80
N LEU A 92 -27.59 15.86 -7.17
CA LEU A 92 -26.93 14.91 -6.27
C LEU A 92 -26.33 15.59 -5.02
N LEU A 93 -25.65 16.72 -5.18
CA LEU A 93 -25.03 17.44 -4.06
C LEU A 93 -26.07 17.99 -3.08
N THR A 94 -27.18 18.51 -3.60
CA THR A 94 -28.25 19.05 -2.77
C THR A 94 -28.94 17.94 -1.99
N GLU A 95 -29.21 16.80 -2.63
CA GLU A 95 -29.82 15.64 -1.97
C GLU A 95 -28.91 15.05 -0.90
N LEU A 96 -27.63 14.87 -1.22
CA LEU A 96 -26.63 14.37 -0.29
C LEU A 96 -26.48 15.29 0.92
N ARG A 97 -26.38 16.61 0.69
CA ARG A 97 -26.27 17.60 1.76
C ARG A 97 -27.48 17.58 2.68
N ARG A 98 -28.70 17.60 2.12
CA ARG A 98 -29.94 17.58 2.91
C ARG A 98 -30.06 16.31 3.75
N TRP A 99 -29.72 15.17 3.18
CA TRP A 99 -29.71 13.90 3.91
C TRP A 99 -28.69 13.91 5.04
N TRP A 100 -27.48 14.42 4.79
CA TRP A 100 -26.45 14.55 5.82
C TRP A 100 -26.89 15.44 6.98
N GLU A 101 -27.50 16.59 6.68
CA GLU A 101 -28.05 17.49 7.68
C GLU A 101 -29.16 16.82 8.52
N GLN A 102 -29.96 15.93 7.93
CA GLN A 102 -30.98 15.16 8.68
C GLN A 102 -30.38 14.15 9.65
N ILE A 103 -29.30 13.45 9.25
CA ILE A 103 -28.56 12.53 10.12
C ILE A 103 -28.00 13.30 11.32
N LEU A 104 -27.35 14.43 11.06
CA LEU A 104 -26.79 15.29 12.12
C LEU A 104 -27.88 15.86 13.03
N ALA A 105 -29.07 16.14 12.50
CA ALA A 105 -30.21 16.60 13.26
C ALA A 105 -30.90 15.48 14.08
N GLY A 106 -30.39 14.24 14.06
CA GLY A 106 -30.96 13.11 14.79
C GLY A 106 -32.34 12.69 14.29
N ARG A 107 -32.76 13.17 13.10
CA ARG A 107 -34.02 12.77 12.49
C ARG A 107 -33.79 11.40 11.87
N GLY A 108 -34.57 10.39 12.26
CA GLY A 108 -34.40 8.96 11.97
C GLY A 108 -34.37 8.50 10.49
N ALA A 109 -34.04 9.37 9.54
CA ALA A 109 -33.78 9.03 8.14
C ALA A 109 -32.38 8.40 7.97
N PHE A 110 -32.22 7.19 8.52
CA PHE A 110 -30.97 6.41 8.33
C PHE A 110 -30.81 5.93 6.87
N ARG A 111 -31.90 5.88 6.10
CA ARG A 111 -31.88 5.52 4.68
C ARG A 111 -31.64 6.77 3.81
N PRO A 112 -30.61 6.76 2.94
CA PRO A 112 -30.40 7.85 1.99
C PRO A 112 -31.56 7.98 0.99
N PRO A 113 -31.79 9.18 0.42
CA PRO A 113 -32.69 9.38 -0.70
C PRO A 113 -32.36 8.47 -1.89
N GLU A 114 -33.38 8.13 -2.68
CA GLU A 114 -33.21 7.21 -3.81
C GLU A 114 -32.20 7.72 -4.84
N GLY A 115 -32.17 9.03 -5.12
CA GLY A 115 -31.19 9.65 -6.01
C GLY A 115 -29.74 9.48 -5.53
N VAL A 116 -29.49 9.53 -4.23
CA VAL A 116 -28.16 9.28 -3.65
C VAL A 116 -27.76 7.80 -3.82
N ILE A 117 -28.71 6.88 -3.60
CA ILE A 117 -28.46 5.43 -3.73
C ILE A 117 -28.16 5.08 -5.19
N THR A 118 -28.99 5.54 -6.14
CA THR A 118 -28.83 5.23 -7.57
C THR A 118 -27.57 5.84 -8.14
N SER A 119 -27.25 7.10 -7.82
CA SER A 119 -26.00 7.75 -8.22
C SER A 119 -24.77 7.05 -7.63
N SER A 120 -24.83 6.61 -6.37
CA SER A 120 -23.75 5.82 -5.76
C SER A 120 -23.58 4.47 -6.48
N GLY A 121 -24.68 3.78 -6.77
CA GLY A 121 -24.67 2.52 -7.52
C GLY A 121 -24.03 2.67 -8.90
N LEU A 122 -24.43 3.71 -9.66
CA LEU A 122 -23.85 4.03 -10.96
C LEU A 122 -22.35 4.38 -10.85
N PHE A 123 -21.98 5.21 -9.87
CA PHE A 123 -20.58 5.59 -9.63
C PHE A 123 -19.70 4.35 -9.42
N TRP A 124 -20.07 3.48 -8.48
CA TRP A 124 -19.29 2.27 -8.19
C TRP A 124 -19.30 1.28 -9.35
N GLY A 125 -20.42 1.14 -10.07
CA GLY A 125 -20.50 0.27 -11.23
C GLY A 125 -19.58 0.72 -12.36
N LEU A 126 -19.65 2.00 -12.73
CA LEU A 126 -18.79 2.59 -13.77
C LEU A 126 -17.31 2.60 -13.37
N LEU A 127 -17.01 2.89 -12.09
CA LEU A 127 -15.64 2.83 -11.57
C LEU A 127 -15.09 1.40 -11.62
N GLY A 128 -15.93 0.40 -11.33
CA GLY A 128 -15.61 -1.01 -11.49
C GLY A 128 -15.29 -1.38 -12.94
N VAL A 129 -16.12 -0.96 -13.89
CA VAL A 129 -15.88 -1.12 -15.35
C VAL A 129 -14.57 -0.46 -15.77
N ALA A 130 -14.31 0.76 -15.33
CA ALA A 130 -13.06 1.47 -15.59
C ALA A 130 -11.84 0.71 -15.04
N ASN A 131 -11.97 0.07 -13.87
CA ASN A 131 -10.89 -0.73 -13.28
C ASN A 131 -10.53 -1.95 -14.13
N PHE A 132 -11.48 -2.58 -14.82
CA PHE A 132 -11.16 -3.60 -15.81
C PHE A 132 -10.39 -3.03 -17.01
N GLY A 133 -10.73 -1.82 -17.46
CA GLY A 133 -9.96 -1.10 -18.47
C GLY A 133 -8.52 -0.84 -18.03
N VAL A 134 -8.31 -0.40 -16.79
CA VAL A 134 -6.97 -0.22 -16.20
C VAL A 134 -6.23 -1.55 -16.08
N ALA A 135 -6.91 -2.62 -15.65
CA ALA A 135 -6.32 -3.96 -15.56
C ALA A 135 -5.85 -4.45 -16.94
N PHE A 136 -6.66 -4.24 -17.98
CA PHE A 136 -6.33 -4.53 -19.37
C PHE A 136 -5.11 -3.74 -19.86
N LEU A 137 -5.09 -2.42 -19.65
CA LEU A 137 -3.96 -1.57 -20.00
C LEU A 137 -2.68 -2.00 -19.28
N ARG A 138 -2.76 -2.34 -17.99
CA ARG A 138 -1.60 -2.83 -17.23
C ARG A 138 -1.11 -4.17 -17.74
N TRP A 139 -2.02 -5.08 -18.07
CA TRP A 139 -1.67 -6.37 -18.65
C TRP A 139 -0.92 -6.21 -19.97
N PHE A 140 -1.43 -5.34 -20.85
CA PHE A 140 -0.89 -5.13 -22.19
C PHE A 140 0.44 -4.36 -22.20
N PHE A 141 0.52 -3.22 -21.50
CA PHE A 141 1.68 -2.32 -21.57
C PHE A 141 2.75 -2.57 -20.50
N THR A 142 2.35 -2.86 -19.27
CA THR A 142 3.30 -2.98 -18.15
C THR A 142 3.66 -4.42 -17.80
N ARG A 143 2.86 -5.40 -18.26
CA ARG A 143 2.94 -6.84 -17.92
C ARG A 143 3.08 -7.13 -16.41
N SER A 144 2.60 -6.23 -15.56
CA SER A 144 2.74 -6.32 -14.11
C SER A 144 1.61 -7.15 -13.48
N ARG A 145 1.83 -8.47 -13.38
CA ARG A 145 0.81 -9.45 -12.92
C ARG A 145 0.11 -9.04 -11.63
N VAL A 146 0.86 -8.63 -10.60
CA VAL A 146 0.31 -8.23 -9.30
C VAL A 146 -0.59 -6.99 -9.40
N ARG A 147 -0.19 -5.97 -10.18
CA ARG A 147 -0.97 -4.73 -10.32
C ARG A 147 -2.20 -4.94 -11.21
N THR A 148 -2.09 -5.76 -12.24
CA THR A 148 -3.23 -6.19 -13.07
C THR A 148 -4.25 -6.92 -12.21
N LEU A 149 -3.82 -7.91 -11.40
CA LEU A 149 -4.70 -8.66 -10.52
C LEU A 149 -5.40 -7.73 -9.52
N GLY A 150 -4.67 -6.79 -8.91
CA GLY A 150 -5.25 -5.81 -7.99
C GLY A 150 -6.34 -4.95 -8.64
N ALA A 151 -6.09 -4.44 -9.85
CA ALA A 151 -7.09 -3.66 -10.58
C ALA A 151 -8.33 -4.48 -10.97
N LEU A 152 -8.13 -5.74 -11.36
CA LEU A 152 -9.22 -6.66 -11.72
C LEU A 152 -10.09 -6.98 -10.52
N LEU A 153 -9.49 -7.40 -9.40
CA LEU A 153 -10.23 -7.74 -8.18
C LEU A 153 -10.91 -6.50 -7.57
N GLY A 154 -10.26 -5.34 -7.64
CA GLY A 154 -10.88 -4.07 -7.27
C GLY A 154 -12.11 -3.74 -8.13
N GLY A 155 -12.03 -4.00 -9.44
CA GLY A 155 -13.17 -3.87 -10.35
C GLY A 155 -14.34 -4.77 -9.97
N VAL A 156 -14.05 -6.04 -9.64
CA VAL A 156 -15.06 -7.01 -9.17
C VAL A 156 -15.75 -6.53 -7.89
N ALA A 157 -14.99 -6.09 -6.88
CA ALA A 157 -15.55 -5.57 -5.64
C ALA A 157 -16.50 -4.38 -5.90
N MET A 158 -16.07 -3.42 -6.72
CA MET A 158 -16.88 -2.23 -7.03
C MET A 158 -18.18 -2.57 -7.79
N VAL A 159 -18.13 -3.51 -8.74
CA VAL A 159 -19.33 -4.00 -9.44
C VAL A 159 -20.25 -4.77 -8.49
N MET A 160 -19.70 -5.59 -7.59
CA MET A 160 -20.49 -6.27 -6.57
C MET A 160 -21.17 -5.27 -5.64
N PHE A 161 -20.47 -4.24 -5.18
CA PHE A 161 -21.06 -3.19 -4.35
C PHE A 161 -22.16 -2.43 -5.08
N SER A 162 -21.95 -2.11 -6.36
CA SER A 162 -22.98 -1.51 -7.23
C SER A 162 -24.24 -2.38 -7.31
N TYR A 163 -24.07 -3.70 -7.51
CA TYR A 163 -25.16 -4.65 -7.51
C TYR A 163 -25.90 -4.70 -6.16
N LEU A 164 -25.19 -4.71 -5.04
CA LEU A 164 -25.80 -4.69 -3.70
C LEU A 164 -26.57 -3.39 -3.45
N LEU A 165 -26.05 -2.24 -3.90
CA LEU A 165 -26.77 -0.96 -3.84
C LEU A 165 -28.04 -0.96 -4.70
N TYR A 166 -28.02 -1.63 -5.86
CA TYR A 166 -29.22 -1.84 -6.67
C TYR A 166 -30.26 -2.71 -5.94
N ARG A 167 -29.86 -3.82 -5.32
CA ARG A 167 -30.77 -4.62 -4.49
C ARG A 167 -31.30 -3.84 -3.27
N TYR A 168 -30.48 -2.97 -2.69
CA TYR A 168 -30.87 -2.06 -1.62
C TYR A 168 -31.87 -0.98 -2.07
N SER A 169 -31.76 -0.46 -3.29
CA SER A 169 -32.74 0.50 -3.83
C SER A 169 -34.11 -0.16 -3.99
N LEU A 170 -34.13 -1.40 -4.48
CA LEU A 170 -35.33 -2.24 -4.59
C LEU A 170 -35.93 -2.68 -3.25
N ARG A 171 -35.26 -2.42 -2.12
CA ARG A 171 -35.67 -2.81 -0.76
C ARG A 171 -35.63 -4.31 -0.49
N ASP A 172 -34.92 -5.08 -1.31
CA ASP A 172 -34.70 -6.51 -1.10
C ASP A 172 -33.72 -6.79 0.05
N LEU A 173 -32.80 -5.84 0.30
CA LEU A 173 -31.75 -5.95 1.31
C LEU A 173 -31.83 -4.79 2.29
N GLY A 174 -31.51 -5.05 3.56
CA GLY A 174 -31.25 -4.01 4.56
C GLY A 174 -29.84 -3.43 4.41
N GLY A 175 -29.62 -2.19 4.86
CA GLY A 175 -28.30 -1.53 4.76
C GLY A 175 -27.19 -2.29 5.50
N SER A 176 -27.50 -2.89 6.64
CA SER A 176 -26.57 -3.75 7.38
C SER A 176 -26.16 -4.99 6.59
N LEU A 177 -27.10 -5.62 5.88
CA LEU A 177 -26.83 -6.77 5.02
C LEU A 177 -25.89 -6.40 3.87
N VAL A 178 -26.15 -5.27 3.20
CA VAL A 178 -25.28 -4.74 2.13
C VAL A 178 -23.84 -4.61 2.63
N VAL A 179 -23.63 -3.97 3.77
CA VAL A 179 -22.29 -3.78 4.35
C VAL A 179 -21.64 -5.12 4.72
N SER A 180 -22.40 -6.04 5.33
CA SER A 180 -21.86 -7.35 5.72
C SER A 180 -21.46 -8.22 4.53
N LEU A 181 -22.28 -8.23 3.46
CA LEU A 181 -22.00 -8.98 2.24
C LEU A 181 -20.80 -8.40 1.51
N GLU A 182 -20.73 -7.07 1.40
CA GLU A 182 -19.59 -6.41 0.76
C GLU A 182 -18.29 -6.66 1.54
N ALA A 183 -18.32 -6.60 2.87
CA ALA A 183 -17.16 -6.95 3.70
C ALA A 183 -16.70 -8.39 3.48
N ALA A 184 -17.62 -9.34 3.33
CA ALA A 184 -17.31 -10.74 3.03
C ALA A 184 -16.69 -10.88 1.61
N VAL A 185 -17.24 -10.19 0.61
CA VAL A 185 -16.68 -10.17 -0.75
C VAL A 185 -15.26 -9.61 -0.74
N ILE A 186 -15.04 -8.46 -0.10
CA ILE A 186 -13.71 -7.83 0.02
C ILE A 186 -12.74 -8.79 0.72
N ALA A 187 -13.14 -9.44 1.81
CA ALA A 187 -12.29 -10.40 2.51
C ALA A 187 -11.85 -11.55 1.60
N VAL A 188 -12.78 -12.16 0.86
CA VAL A 188 -12.47 -13.24 -0.10
C VAL A 188 -11.52 -12.76 -1.19
N LEU A 189 -11.78 -11.59 -1.78
CA LEU A 189 -10.93 -11.02 -2.82
C LEU A 189 -9.52 -10.67 -2.30
N LEU A 190 -9.41 -10.19 -1.06
CA LEU A 190 -8.12 -9.95 -0.41
C LEU A 190 -7.34 -11.24 -0.18
N PHE A 191 -8.00 -12.32 0.26
CA PHE A 191 -7.35 -13.63 0.37
C PHE A 191 -6.80 -14.11 -0.99
N ILE A 192 -7.57 -13.96 -2.06
CA ILE A 192 -7.13 -14.30 -3.42
C ILE A 192 -5.94 -13.42 -3.83
N TYR A 193 -6.02 -12.11 -3.59
CA TYR A 193 -4.97 -11.16 -3.95
C TYR A 193 -3.66 -11.47 -3.24
N ILE A 194 -3.71 -11.64 -1.91
CA ILE A 194 -2.54 -11.90 -1.07
C ILE A 194 -1.96 -13.28 -1.40
N GLY A 195 -2.79 -14.32 -1.47
CA GLY A 195 -2.34 -15.68 -1.77
C GLY A 195 -1.66 -15.78 -3.14
N THR A 196 -2.26 -15.18 -4.17
CA THR A 196 -1.67 -15.16 -5.52
C THR A 196 -0.42 -14.28 -5.57
N GLY A 197 -0.43 -13.15 -4.86
CA GLY A 197 0.72 -12.26 -4.73
C GLY A 197 1.92 -12.97 -4.12
N LEU A 198 1.72 -13.67 -2.99
CA LEU A 198 2.75 -14.47 -2.34
C LEU A 198 3.24 -15.59 -3.26
N TYR A 199 2.33 -16.29 -3.94
CA TYR A 199 2.72 -17.35 -4.89
C TYR A 199 3.64 -16.84 -6.00
N TRP A 200 3.42 -15.62 -6.51
CA TRP A 200 4.27 -15.03 -7.55
C TRP A 200 5.57 -14.42 -7.03
N THR A 201 5.61 -13.95 -5.78
CA THR A 201 6.80 -13.31 -5.20
C THR A 201 7.71 -14.29 -4.46
N THR A 202 7.20 -15.46 -4.07
CA THR A 202 8.02 -16.49 -3.43
C THR A 202 9.10 -16.92 -4.41
N PRO A 203 10.40 -16.72 -4.11
CA PRO A 203 11.47 -17.18 -4.96
C PRO A 203 11.37 -18.70 -5.05
N ARG A 204 10.95 -19.22 -6.20
CA ARG A 204 11.09 -20.64 -6.51
C ARG A 204 12.57 -20.96 -6.30
N TRP A 205 12.84 -21.83 -5.34
CA TRP A 205 14.16 -22.31 -4.95
C TRP A 205 15.12 -22.27 -6.14
N ARG A 206 16.01 -21.28 -6.17
CA ARG A 206 17.19 -21.38 -7.03
C ARG A 206 18.10 -22.34 -6.28
N PRO A 207 18.41 -23.55 -6.80
CA PRO A 207 19.52 -24.30 -6.24
C PRO A 207 20.72 -23.37 -6.25
N ALA A 208 21.34 -23.21 -5.09
CA ALA A 208 22.59 -22.47 -4.96
C ALA A 208 23.52 -22.99 -6.04
N VAL A 209 24.05 -22.08 -6.86
CA VAL A 209 25.11 -22.43 -7.81
C VAL A 209 26.36 -22.67 -6.97
N GLU A 210 26.43 -23.88 -6.41
CA GLU A 210 27.59 -24.54 -5.87
C GLU A 210 28.56 -24.72 -7.06
N GLY A 211 29.46 -23.76 -7.29
CA GLY A 211 30.30 -23.86 -8.49
C GLY A 211 31.20 -22.68 -8.81
N THR A 212 31.77 -22.00 -7.83
CA THR A 212 32.79 -20.95 -8.10
C THR A 212 34.06 -21.04 -7.28
N TYR A 213 34.34 -22.20 -6.66
CA TYR A 213 35.72 -22.57 -6.33
C TYR A 213 36.34 -23.35 -7.50
N ARG A 214 36.65 -22.65 -8.60
CA ARG A 214 37.75 -23.11 -9.46
C ARG A 214 39.04 -22.73 -8.75
N SER A 215 39.71 -23.72 -8.18
CA SER A 215 41.09 -23.62 -7.75
C SER A 215 41.98 -23.11 -8.88
N PRO A 216 42.97 -22.24 -8.62
CA PRO A 216 44.00 -21.95 -9.61
C PRO A 216 44.78 -23.24 -9.87
N ARG A 217 44.96 -23.59 -11.16
CA ARG A 217 45.85 -24.69 -11.55
C ARG A 217 47.31 -24.24 -11.42
N PRO A 218 48.22 -25.17 -11.07
CA PRO A 218 49.64 -24.91 -10.83
C PRO A 218 50.39 -24.49 -12.09
#